data_AF-A0AAE4D816-F1
#
_entry.id   AF-A0AAE4D816-F1
#
_cell.length_a   1.000
_cell.length_b   1.000
_cell.length_c   1.000
_cell.angle_alpha   90.00
_cell.angle_beta   90.00
_cell.angle_gamma   90.00
#
_symmetry.space_group_name_H-M   'P 1'
#
loop_
_entity.id
_entity.type
_entity.pdbx_description
1 polymer ?
#
loop_
_entity_poly.entity_id
_entity_poly.type
_entity_poly.pdbx_seq_one_letter_code
_entity_poly.pdbx_strand_id
1 'polypeptide(L)'
;MTTNDLASLTGILDLTSLSGTESETDIKALCQKGMSPADGLPTVAAICVYPLRVSTVAKATQDTGVRVCAVSGGFPHAMSPLSAQLIETQTVLDDGAHEVDIVIPKWAAHQGDWQAVQNHVAAHKSVCGDAMLKVILETGEMGSGGTDATATDGTPGVEMIAAASKAAIAGGADFLKTSTGKVAISATVEAVEVMMKVVGEHHKTTGQTVGIKVAGGVRTVDQARPYIALAEDHLPFDWRHPQHMRFGASSLLDDITAQLHVSWHAS
;
A
#
# COMPACT_ATOMS: atom_id res chain seq x y z
N MET A 1 16.03 -14.89 7.59
CA MET A 1 15.94 -14.61 6.14
C MET A 1 17.37 -14.61 5.62
N THR A 2 17.59 -15.08 4.40
CA THR A 2 18.89 -14.96 3.72
C THR A 2 19.11 -13.50 3.27
N THR A 3 20.34 -13.12 2.91
CA THR A 3 20.62 -11.81 2.31
C THR A 3 19.76 -11.54 1.06
N ASN A 4 19.50 -12.56 0.25
CA ASN A 4 18.62 -12.44 -0.93
C ASN A 4 17.15 -12.16 -0.56
N ASP A 5 16.67 -12.74 0.54
CA ASP A 5 15.31 -12.46 1.03
C ASP A 5 15.19 -11.01 1.52
N LEU A 6 16.21 -10.51 2.23
CA LEU A 6 16.28 -9.12 2.69
C LEU A 6 16.36 -8.13 1.50
N ALA A 7 17.14 -8.47 0.47
CA ALA A 7 17.20 -7.70 -0.77
C ALA A 7 15.83 -7.67 -1.48
N SER A 8 15.16 -8.83 -1.59
CA SER A 8 13.82 -8.93 -2.17
C SER A 8 12.80 -8.10 -1.40
N LEU A 9 12.82 -8.17 -0.07
CA LEU A 9 11.94 -7.40 0.80
C LEU A 9 12.18 -5.88 0.68
N THR A 10 13.44 -5.47 0.54
CA THR A 10 13.81 -4.07 0.29
C THR A 10 13.27 -3.58 -1.05
N GLY A 11 13.42 -4.39 -2.10
CA GLY A 11 13.00 -4.07 -3.46
C GLY A 11 11.47 -3.94 -3.65
N ILE A 12 10.68 -4.37 -2.67
CA ILE A 12 9.22 -4.20 -2.63
C ILE A 12 8.75 -3.23 -1.54
N LEU A 13 9.65 -2.46 -0.94
CA LEU A 13 9.29 -1.53 0.13
C LEU A 13 8.77 -0.20 -0.43
N ASP A 14 7.62 0.25 0.06
CA ASP A 14 7.17 1.63 0.00
C ASP A 14 7.60 2.33 1.29
N LEU A 15 8.79 2.94 1.27
CA LEU A 15 9.33 3.66 2.41
C LEU A 15 8.48 4.91 2.67
N THR A 16 7.78 4.92 3.80
CA THR A 16 6.65 5.84 4.02
C THR A 16 6.95 6.86 5.12
N SER A 17 6.62 8.13 4.88
CA SER A 17 6.60 9.17 5.90
C SER A 17 5.33 10.01 5.79
N LEU A 18 4.48 9.91 6.82
CA LEU A 18 3.15 10.51 6.87
C LEU A 18 2.84 11.04 8.28
N SER A 19 3.80 11.55 9.06
CA SER A 19 3.54 12.08 10.40
C SER A 19 2.84 13.44 10.37
N GLY A 20 3.01 14.21 9.29
CA GLY A 20 2.46 15.56 9.14
C GLY A 20 3.34 16.65 9.76
N THR A 21 4.50 16.28 10.28
CA THR A 21 5.45 17.20 10.93
C THR A 21 6.81 17.22 10.24
N GLU A 22 7.00 16.41 9.19
CA GLU A 22 8.27 16.30 8.48
C GLU A 22 8.62 17.59 7.76
N SER A 23 9.83 18.08 7.98
CA SER A 23 10.44 19.16 7.20
C SER A 23 10.90 18.66 5.83
N GLU A 24 11.26 19.59 4.94
CA GLU A 24 11.87 19.22 3.65
C GLU A 24 13.19 18.46 3.84
N THR A 25 13.95 18.78 4.90
CA THR A 25 15.19 18.07 5.26
C THR A 25 14.91 16.63 5.64
N ASP A 26 13.86 16.38 6.44
CA ASP A 26 13.47 15.02 6.83
C ASP A 26 13.08 14.18 5.61
N ILE A 27 12.35 14.78 4.66
CA ILE A 27 11.97 14.13 3.40
C ILE A 27 13.20 13.84 2.52
N LYS A 28 14.17 14.75 2.45
CA LYS A 28 15.43 14.49 1.72
C LYS A 28 16.23 13.35 2.35
N ALA A 29 16.29 13.29 3.68
CA ALA A 29 16.92 12.18 4.40
C ALA A 29 16.21 10.84 4.12
N LEU A 30 14.87 10.85 4.11
CA LEU A 30 14.07 9.69 3.69
C LEU A 30 14.41 9.23 2.27
N CYS A 31 14.58 10.18 1.34
CA CYS A 31 15.00 9.91 -0.04
C CYS A 31 16.37 9.24 -0.10
N GLN A 32 17.36 9.81 0.57
CA GLN A 32 18.71 9.23 0.63
C GLN A 32 18.69 7.80 1.19
N LYS A 33 17.93 7.58 2.26
CA LYS A 33 17.75 6.26 2.87
C LYS A 33 17.11 5.26 1.90
N GLY A 34 16.11 5.67 1.14
CA GLY A 34 15.44 4.81 0.16
C GLY A 34 16.30 4.50 -1.08
N MET A 35 17.12 5.44 -1.51
CA MET A 35 18.01 5.28 -2.68
C MET A 35 19.28 4.49 -2.37
N SER A 36 19.72 4.47 -1.10
CA SER A 36 20.91 3.73 -0.70
C SER A 36 20.73 3.14 0.71
N PRO A 37 19.92 2.07 0.87
CA PRO A 37 19.61 1.54 2.20
C PRO A 37 20.82 0.96 2.95
N ALA A 38 21.62 0.13 2.26
CA ALA A 38 22.88 -0.45 2.74
C ALA A 38 23.60 -1.16 1.57
N ASP A 39 24.89 -1.43 1.71
CA ASP A 39 25.65 -2.23 0.74
C ASP A 39 25.01 -3.61 0.55
N GLY A 40 24.78 -4.00 -0.71
CA GLY A 40 24.14 -5.27 -1.04
C GLY A 40 22.61 -5.28 -1.00
N LEU A 41 21.97 -4.17 -0.62
CA LEU A 41 20.52 -3.99 -0.78
C LEU A 41 20.20 -3.14 -2.02
N PRO A 42 19.09 -3.42 -2.73
CA PRO A 42 18.62 -2.57 -3.80
C PRO A 42 18.03 -1.27 -3.23
N THR A 43 17.67 -0.34 -4.11
CA THR A 43 16.79 0.76 -3.74
C THR A 43 15.42 0.24 -3.28
N VAL A 44 14.71 1.03 -2.48
CA VAL A 44 13.29 0.75 -2.20
C VAL A 44 12.44 0.88 -3.47
N ALA A 45 11.27 0.26 -3.49
CA ALA A 45 10.36 0.34 -4.63
C ALA A 45 9.82 1.76 -4.83
N ALA A 46 9.37 2.38 -3.74
CA ALA A 46 8.82 3.72 -3.76
C ALA A 46 9.04 4.46 -2.44
N ILE A 47 8.89 5.78 -2.50
CA ILE A 47 8.78 6.65 -1.33
C ILE A 47 7.37 7.22 -1.27
N CYS A 48 6.67 6.99 -0.17
CA CYS A 48 5.27 7.38 0.02
C CYS A 48 5.16 8.56 1.00
N VAL A 49 4.63 9.69 0.53
CA VAL A 49 4.54 10.95 1.28
C VAL A 49 3.20 11.67 1.09
N TYR A 50 2.98 12.72 1.87
CA TYR A 50 1.86 13.64 1.68
C TYR A 50 2.03 14.51 0.41
N PRO A 51 0.91 15.02 -0.17
CA PRO A 51 0.93 15.82 -1.40
C PRO A 51 1.98 16.93 -1.44
N LEU A 52 2.10 17.71 -0.35
CA LEU A 52 3.04 18.84 -0.26
C LEU A 52 4.52 18.44 -0.33
N ARG A 53 4.85 17.16 -0.25
CA ARG A 53 6.22 16.63 -0.30
C ARG A 53 6.55 15.94 -1.62
N VAL A 54 5.58 15.74 -2.51
CA VAL A 54 5.75 15.00 -3.76
C VAL A 54 6.84 15.60 -4.63
N SER A 55 6.79 16.91 -4.90
CA SER A 55 7.80 17.58 -5.73
C SER A 55 9.21 17.57 -5.11
N THR A 56 9.31 17.48 -3.78
CA THR A 56 10.60 17.30 -3.10
C THR A 56 11.16 15.90 -3.35
N VAL A 57 10.33 14.87 -3.19
CA VAL A 57 10.73 13.47 -3.45
C VAL A 57 11.08 13.29 -4.92
N ALA A 58 10.24 13.76 -5.84
CA ALA A 58 10.45 13.63 -7.28
C ALA A 58 11.79 14.24 -7.73
N LYS A 59 12.17 15.41 -7.22
CA LYS A 59 13.49 16.01 -7.49
C LYS A 59 14.63 15.22 -6.86
N ALA A 60 14.45 14.73 -5.64
CA ALA A 60 15.50 14.02 -4.92
C ALA A 60 15.77 12.61 -5.47
N THR A 61 14.76 11.96 -6.03
CA THR A 61 14.84 10.59 -6.57
C THR A 61 14.90 10.53 -8.10
N GLN A 62 15.17 11.65 -8.76
CA GLN A 62 15.30 11.70 -10.21
C GLN A 62 16.41 10.74 -10.67
N ASP A 63 16.11 9.95 -11.70
CA ASP A 63 17.04 8.98 -12.33
C ASP A 63 17.59 7.88 -11.40
N THR A 64 16.97 7.64 -10.23
CA THR A 64 17.43 6.60 -9.29
C THR A 64 16.64 5.30 -9.35
N GLY A 65 15.55 5.27 -10.10
CA GLY A 65 14.63 4.13 -10.18
C GLY A 65 13.63 4.03 -9.02
N VAL A 66 13.78 4.83 -7.96
CA VAL A 66 12.80 4.91 -6.87
C VAL A 66 11.54 5.62 -7.33
N ARG A 67 10.39 4.96 -7.18
CA ARG A 67 9.09 5.53 -7.55
C ARG A 67 8.63 6.55 -6.52
N VAL A 68 7.82 7.51 -6.96
CA VAL A 68 7.26 8.57 -6.11
C VAL A 68 5.81 8.21 -5.86
N CYS A 69 5.47 7.94 -4.60
CA CYS A 69 4.11 7.60 -4.18
C CYS A 69 3.53 8.75 -3.35
N ALA A 70 2.30 9.12 -3.62
CA ALA A 70 1.57 10.12 -2.83
C ALA A 70 0.32 9.49 -2.22
N VAL A 71 0.02 9.79 -0.96
CA VAL A 71 -1.37 9.65 -0.51
C VAL A 71 -2.20 10.82 -1.05
N SER A 72 -3.45 10.54 -1.46
CA SER A 72 -4.35 11.56 -2.02
C SER A 72 -5.82 11.20 -1.75
N GLY A 73 -6.75 11.93 -2.39
CA GLY A 73 -8.18 11.70 -2.31
C GLY A 73 -8.78 12.02 -0.95
N GLY A 74 -8.23 13.00 -0.22
CA GLY A 74 -8.69 13.35 1.13
C GLY A 74 -8.25 12.36 2.21
N PHE A 75 -7.08 11.74 2.01
CA PHE A 75 -6.44 10.88 3.00
C PHE A 75 -6.34 11.56 4.39
N PRO A 76 -6.57 10.85 5.51
CA PRO A 76 -6.82 9.41 5.61
C PRO A 76 -8.30 9.00 5.60
N HIS A 77 -9.23 9.95 5.41
CA HIS A 77 -10.66 9.69 5.63
C HIS A 77 -11.50 9.59 4.35
N ALA A 78 -11.04 10.19 3.24
CA ALA A 78 -11.78 10.30 1.98
C ALA A 78 -13.18 10.96 2.12
N MET A 79 -13.29 11.95 3.01
CA MET A 79 -14.55 12.64 3.35
C MET A 79 -14.72 14.03 2.70
N SER A 80 -13.75 14.49 1.91
CA SER A 80 -13.93 15.70 1.10
C SER A 80 -14.81 15.40 -0.12
N PRO A 81 -15.45 16.42 -0.75
CA PRO A 81 -16.20 16.21 -1.99
C PRO A 81 -15.33 15.56 -3.08
N LEU A 82 -15.90 14.65 -3.88
CA LEU A 82 -15.16 13.93 -4.92
C LEU A 82 -14.39 14.89 -5.87
N SER A 83 -14.98 16.01 -6.25
CA SER A 83 -14.30 17.01 -7.09
C SER A 83 -13.00 17.53 -6.47
N ALA A 84 -12.97 17.79 -5.15
CA ALA A 84 -11.77 18.23 -4.46
C ALA A 84 -10.74 17.09 -4.36
N GLN A 85 -11.20 15.86 -4.13
CA GLN A 85 -10.33 14.67 -4.12
C GLN A 85 -9.63 14.45 -5.47
N LEU A 86 -10.35 14.62 -6.58
CA LEU A 86 -9.81 14.47 -7.93
C LEU A 86 -8.79 15.59 -8.26
N ILE A 87 -9.04 16.83 -7.80
CA ILE A 87 -8.08 17.93 -7.92
C ILE A 87 -6.79 17.62 -7.14
N GLU A 88 -6.90 17.12 -5.91
CA GLU A 88 -5.72 16.71 -5.12
C GLU A 88 -4.96 15.58 -5.82
N THR A 89 -5.67 14.64 -6.44
CA THR A 89 -5.06 13.53 -7.19
C THR A 89 -4.33 14.04 -8.43
N GLN A 90 -4.93 14.93 -9.21
CA GLN A 90 -4.26 15.56 -10.34
C GLN A 90 -3.03 16.35 -9.88
N THR A 91 -3.14 17.09 -8.77
CA THR A 91 -2.05 17.92 -8.24
C THR A 91 -0.82 17.08 -7.91
N VAL A 92 -0.98 15.94 -7.24
CA VAL A 92 0.17 15.08 -6.93
C VAL A 92 0.80 14.48 -8.17
N LEU A 93 0.01 14.16 -9.20
CA LEU A 93 0.52 13.69 -10.49
C LEU A 93 1.34 14.78 -11.20
N ASP A 94 0.82 16.00 -11.23
CA ASP A 94 1.50 17.17 -11.80
C ASP A 94 2.81 17.49 -11.06
N ASP A 95 2.85 17.23 -9.74
CA ASP A 95 4.04 17.37 -8.89
C ASP A 95 5.08 16.25 -9.07
N GLY A 96 4.77 15.22 -9.88
CA GLY A 96 5.68 14.13 -10.23
C GLY A 96 5.41 12.81 -9.49
N ALA A 97 4.21 12.60 -8.94
CA ALA A 97 3.82 11.30 -8.42
C ALA A 97 3.70 10.28 -9.55
N HIS A 98 4.33 9.14 -9.33
CA HIS A 98 4.27 7.97 -10.18
C HIS A 98 3.15 7.01 -9.77
N GLU A 99 2.77 7.06 -8.50
CA GLU A 99 1.82 6.17 -7.86
C GLU A 99 0.98 6.98 -6.87
N VAL A 100 -0.32 6.67 -6.77
CA VAL A 100 -1.26 7.33 -5.87
C VAL A 100 -1.94 6.30 -4.98
N ASP A 101 -1.93 6.55 -3.68
CA ASP A 101 -2.64 5.78 -2.66
C ASP A 101 -3.90 6.55 -2.22
N ILE A 102 -5.10 6.08 -2.58
CA ILE A 102 -6.38 6.68 -2.14
C ILE A 102 -7.08 5.79 -1.12
N VAL A 103 -7.98 6.35 -0.32
CA VAL A 103 -8.87 5.58 0.58
C VAL A 103 -10.24 5.45 -0.07
N ILE A 104 -10.83 4.26 -0.02
CA ILE A 104 -12.22 4.07 -0.45
C ILE A 104 -13.18 4.94 0.38
N PRO A 105 -14.38 5.29 -0.12
CA PRO A 105 -15.41 5.91 0.69
C PRO A 105 -15.92 4.90 1.73
N LYS A 106 -15.30 4.88 2.92
CA LYS A 106 -15.60 3.89 3.98
C LYS A 106 -17.08 3.88 4.37
N TRP A 107 -17.73 5.03 4.35
CA TRP A 107 -19.18 5.15 4.60
C TRP A 107 -20.01 4.30 3.63
N ALA A 108 -19.62 4.24 2.35
CA ALA A 108 -20.31 3.45 1.33
C ALA A 108 -20.07 1.96 1.56
N ALA A 109 -18.84 1.57 1.87
CA ALA A 109 -18.49 0.20 2.22
C ALA A 109 -19.29 -0.31 3.43
N HIS A 110 -19.42 0.51 4.49
CA HIS A 110 -20.23 0.16 5.67
C HIS A 110 -21.74 0.05 5.37
N GLN A 111 -22.22 0.70 4.31
CA GLN A 111 -23.61 0.59 3.85
C GLN A 111 -23.80 -0.53 2.81
N GLY A 112 -22.73 -1.23 2.41
CA GLY A 112 -22.77 -2.20 1.33
C GLY A 112 -22.98 -1.58 -0.06
N ASP A 113 -22.79 -0.26 -0.20
CA ASP A 113 -22.87 0.43 -1.49
C ASP A 113 -21.57 0.27 -2.27
N TRP A 114 -21.38 -0.94 -2.79
CA TRP A 114 -20.21 -1.32 -3.57
C TRP A 114 -20.13 -0.61 -4.93
N GLN A 115 -21.27 -0.15 -5.46
CA GLN A 115 -21.30 0.63 -6.69
C GLN A 115 -20.72 2.02 -6.47
N ALA A 116 -21.02 2.67 -5.33
CA ALA A 116 -20.39 3.94 -4.97
C ALA A 116 -18.88 3.79 -4.75
N VAL A 117 -18.42 2.70 -4.12
CA VAL A 117 -16.98 2.38 -3.99
C VAL A 117 -16.33 2.22 -5.37
N GLN A 118 -16.94 1.41 -6.25
CA GLN A 118 -16.44 1.20 -7.62
C GLN A 118 -16.36 2.50 -8.41
N ASN A 119 -17.42 3.32 -8.39
CA ASN A 119 -17.48 4.58 -9.12
C ASN A 119 -16.44 5.59 -8.61
N HIS A 120 -16.22 5.64 -7.29
CA HIS A 120 -15.19 6.47 -6.67
C HIS A 120 -13.79 6.08 -7.14
N VAL A 121 -13.47 4.79 -7.10
CA VAL A 121 -12.18 4.27 -7.58
C VAL A 121 -12.00 4.52 -9.08
N ALA A 122 -13.04 4.30 -9.89
CA ALA A 122 -13.01 4.55 -11.33
C ALA A 122 -12.76 6.03 -11.67
N ALA A 123 -13.34 6.96 -10.90
CA ALA A 123 -13.11 8.38 -11.08
C ALA A 123 -11.64 8.75 -10.83
N HIS A 124 -11.04 8.22 -9.75
CA HIS A 124 -9.61 8.41 -9.46
C HIS A 124 -8.70 7.73 -10.49
N LYS A 125 -9.05 6.51 -10.93
CA LYS A 125 -8.28 5.79 -11.96
C LYS A 125 -8.26 6.57 -13.28
N SER A 126 -9.38 7.19 -13.65
CA SER A 126 -9.45 8.04 -14.84
C SER A 126 -8.53 9.26 -14.75
N VAL A 127 -8.31 9.83 -13.56
CA VAL A 127 -7.36 10.93 -13.36
C VAL A 127 -5.92 10.44 -13.36
N CYS A 128 -5.66 9.27 -12.77
CA CYS A 128 -4.32 8.68 -12.71
C CYS A 128 -3.75 8.33 -14.10
N GLY A 129 -4.60 7.93 -15.05
CA GLY A 129 -4.13 7.47 -16.37
C GLY A 129 -3.15 6.30 -16.21
N ASP A 130 -1.91 6.52 -16.66
CA ASP A 130 -0.83 5.53 -16.59
C ASP A 130 -0.17 5.42 -15.20
N ALA A 131 -0.43 6.38 -14.30
CA ALA A 131 0.05 6.29 -12.93
C ALA A 131 -0.65 5.14 -12.18
N MET A 132 0.10 4.49 -11.31
CA MET A 132 -0.39 3.34 -10.55
C MET A 132 -1.33 3.81 -9.43
N LEU A 133 -2.56 3.32 -9.42
CA LEU A 133 -3.54 3.57 -8.38
C LEU A 133 -3.56 2.41 -7.38
N LYS A 134 -3.18 2.69 -6.14
CA LYS A 134 -3.33 1.77 -5.00
C LYS A 134 -4.53 2.19 -4.17
N VAL A 135 -5.44 1.26 -3.92
CA VAL A 135 -6.70 1.54 -3.22
C VAL A 135 -6.63 0.97 -1.81
N ILE A 136 -6.63 1.87 -0.82
CA ILE A 136 -6.68 1.55 0.60
C ILE A 136 -8.10 1.19 0.97
N LEU A 137 -8.29 -0.07 1.39
CA LEU A 137 -9.58 -0.57 1.84
C LEU A 137 -9.88 -0.12 3.27
N GLU A 138 -8.84 0.03 4.11
CA GLU A 138 -8.95 0.21 5.56
C GLU A 138 -9.54 -1.03 6.26
N THR A 139 -8.95 -2.19 5.98
CA THR A 139 -9.44 -3.50 6.41
C THR A 139 -9.58 -3.65 7.93
N GLY A 140 -8.79 -2.94 8.73
CA GLY A 140 -8.86 -3.00 10.18
C GLY A 140 -10.09 -2.32 10.80
N GLU A 141 -10.87 -1.57 10.01
CA GLU A 141 -12.16 -1.03 10.43
C GLU A 141 -13.35 -1.82 9.85
N MET A 142 -13.10 -2.77 8.94
CA MET A 142 -14.15 -3.62 8.36
C MET A 142 -14.54 -4.73 9.35
N GLY A 143 -15.78 -4.70 9.83
CA GLY A 143 -16.29 -5.59 10.89
C GLY A 143 -16.59 -4.88 12.21
N SER A 144 -16.07 -3.66 12.39
CA SER A 144 -16.31 -2.82 13.57
C SER A 144 -17.62 -2.04 13.43
N GLY A 145 -18.76 -2.63 13.80
CA GLY A 145 -20.00 -1.87 14.07
C GLY A 145 -20.96 -1.61 12.90
N GLY A 146 -21.00 -2.47 11.88
CA GLY A 146 -22.00 -2.42 10.78
C GLY A 146 -23.06 -3.54 10.87
N THR A 147 -24.06 -3.52 9.99
CA THR A 147 -25.17 -4.51 9.87
C THR A 147 -24.75 -5.91 9.42
N ASP A 148 -23.46 -6.22 9.53
CA ASP A 148 -22.92 -7.52 9.17
C ASP A 148 -23.26 -8.51 10.29
N ALA A 149 -24.31 -9.31 10.06
CA ALA A 149 -24.74 -10.38 10.96
C ALA A 149 -23.70 -11.50 11.13
N THR A 150 -22.58 -11.46 10.41
CA THR A 150 -21.46 -12.40 10.57
C THR A 150 -20.35 -11.89 11.48
N ALA A 151 -20.30 -10.58 11.78
CA ALA A 151 -19.34 -9.99 12.71
C ALA A 151 -19.87 -10.09 14.15
N THR A 152 -19.86 -11.31 14.72
CA THR A 152 -20.43 -11.57 16.05
C THR A 152 -19.41 -11.50 17.20
N ASP A 153 -18.12 -11.29 16.92
CA ASP A 153 -17.07 -11.45 17.94
C ASP A 153 -15.76 -10.64 17.72
N GLY A 154 -15.74 -9.68 16.79
CA GLY A 154 -14.52 -8.93 16.46
C GLY A 154 -13.62 -9.60 15.42
N THR A 155 -14.10 -10.66 14.75
CA THR A 155 -13.50 -11.16 13.51
C THR A 155 -13.59 -10.08 12.41
N PRO A 156 -12.53 -9.84 11.61
CA PRO A 156 -12.60 -8.94 10.46
C PRO A 156 -13.78 -9.33 9.56
N GLY A 157 -14.50 -8.35 9.01
CA GLY A 157 -15.61 -8.59 8.11
C GLY A 157 -15.12 -9.20 6.80
N VAL A 158 -14.85 -10.51 6.78
CA VAL A 158 -14.26 -11.24 5.64
C VAL A 158 -15.06 -10.99 4.37
N GLU A 159 -16.39 -11.03 4.47
CA GLU A 159 -17.29 -10.74 3.35
C GLU A 159 -17.16 -9.28 2.89
N MET A 160 -17.09 -8.34 3.84
CA MET A 160 -16.90 -6.91 3.55
C MET A 160 -15.55 -6.63 2.89
N ILE A 161 -14.45 -7.25 3.37
CA ILE A 161 -13.12 -7.13 2.78
C ILE A 161 -13.09 -7.71 1.37
N ALA A 162 -13.72 -8.87 1.16
CA ALA A 162 -13.81 -9.49 -0.15
C ALA A 162 -14.63 -8.62 -1.14
N ALA A 163 -15.75 -8.06 -0.68
CA ALA A 163 -16.59 -7.20 -1.50
C ALA A 163 -15.90 -5.87 -1.83
N ALA A 164 -15.24 -5.24 -0.86
CA ALA A 164 -14.45 -4.03 -1.07
C ALA A 164 -13.29 -4.28 -2.05
N SER A 165 -12.60 -5.41 -1.92
CA SER A 165 -11.54 -5.83 -2.85
C SER A 165 -12.07 -5.95 -4.28
N LYS A 166 -13.21 -6.63 -4.47
CA LYS A 166 -13.86 -6.78 -5.78
C LYS A 166 -14.31 -5.44 -6.35
N ALA A 167 -14.90 -4.56 -5.54
CA ALA A 167 -15.35 -3.24 -5.96
C ALA A 167 -14.18 -2.35 -6.39
N ALA A 168 -13.07 -2.38 -5.65
CA ALA A 168 -11.85 -1.65 -6.00
C ALA A 168 -11.23 -2.17 -7.32
N ILE A 169 -11.14 -3.49 -7.49
CA ILE A 169 -10.67 -4.11 -8.75
C ILE A 169 -11.58 -3.70 -9.92
N ALA A 170 -12.90 -3.78 -9.74
CA ALA A 170 -13.87 -3.39 -10.76
C ALA A 170 -13.83 -1.87 -11.09
N GLY A 171 -13.29 -1.06 -10.17
CA GLY A 171 -13.02 0.36 -10.38
C GLY A 171 -11.68 0.64 -11.07
N GLY A 172 -10.87 -0.39 -11.34
CA GLY A 172 -9.57 -0.26 -12.00
C GLY A 172 -8.39 -0.03 -11.06
N ALA A 173 -8.47 -0.51 -9.81
CA ALA A 173 -7.32 -0.53 -8.90
C ALA A 173 -6.17 -1.37 -9.48
N ASP A 174 -4.96 -0.81 -9.50
CA ASP A 174 -3.75 -1.56 -9.85
C ASP A 174 -3.21 -2.33 -8.65
N PHE A 175 -3.46 -1.83 -7.43
CA PHE A 175 -3.11 -2.46 -6.16
C PHE A 175 -4.26 -2.36 -5.16
N LEU A 176 -4.44 -3.40 -4.36
CA LEU A 176 -5.21 -3.33 -3.12
C LEU A 176 -4.27 -3.09 -1.95
N LYS A 177 -4.57 -2.10 -1.11
CA LYS A 177 -3.80 -1.76 0.09
C LYS A 177 -4.64 -2.00 1.34
N THR A 178 -4.05 -2.62 2.37
CA THR A 178 -4.77 -2.96 3.60
C THR A 178 -5.27 -1.71 4.33
N SER A 179 -4.37 -0.80 4.71
CA SER A 179 -4.68 0.23 5.71
C SER A 179 -3.91 1.53 5.47
N THR A 180 -4.45 2.63 6.02
CA THR A 180 -3.80 3.95 6.03
C THR A 180 -2.61 4.01 7.00
N GLY A 181 -2.58 3.13 8.01
CA GLY A 181 -1.66 3.20 9.14
C GLY A 181 -2.03 4.30 10.14
N LYS A 182 -3.25 4.85 10.07
CA LYS A 182 -3.77 5.90 10.96
C LYS A 182 -4.83 5.39 11.94
N VAL A 183 -5.09 4.09 11.92
CA VAL A 183 -6.11 3.40 12.72
C VAL A 183 -5.44 2.37 13.64
N ALA A 184 -6.12 2.00 14.74
CA ALA A 184 -5.57 1.14 15.78
C ALA A 184 -5.26 -0.28 15.28
N ILE A 185 -6.19 -0.86 14.51
CA ILE A 185 -6.01 -2.13 13.82
C ILE A 185 -5.73 -1.81 12.35
N SER A 186 -4.60 -2.26 11.83
CA SER A 186 -4.20 -2.01 10.43
C SER A 186 -4.19 -3.33 9.64
N ALA A 187 -3.06 -3.73 9.06
CA ALA A 187 -2.93 -5.02 8.40
C ALA A 187 -3.05 -6.15 9.42
N THR A 188 -3.85 -7.16 9.08
CA THR A 188 -3.89 -8.46 9.79
C THR A 188 -3.69 -9.57 8.77
N VAL A 189 -3.23 -10.74 9.23
CA VAL A 189 -2.98 -11.91 8.38
C VAL A 189 -4.27 -12.33 7.68
N GLU A 190 -5.38 -12.34 8.41
CA GLU A 190 -6.70 -12.74 7.92
C GLU A 190 -7.19 -11.80 6.80
N ALA A 191 -7.05 -10.48 6.99
CA ALA A 191 -7.44 -9.51 5.97
C ALA A 191 -6.62 -9.64 4.70
N VAL A 192 -5.29 -9.83 4.83
CA VAL A 192 -4.39 -9.99 3.69
C VAL A 192 -4.68 -11.29 2.94
N GLU A 193 -4.94 -12.39 3.65
CA GLU A 193 -5.30 -13.67 3.04
C GLU A 193 -6.56 -13.54 2.17
N VAL A 194 -7.60 -12.85 2.67
CA VAL A 194 -8.84 -12.59 1.91
C VAL A 194 -8.54 -11.77 0.65
N MET A 195 -7.76 -10.70 0.77
CA MET A 195 -7.39 -9.86 -0.39
C MET A 195 -6.60 -10.66 -1.44
N MET A 196 -5.62 -11.47 -1.01
CA MET A 196 -4.82 -12.32 -1.91
C MET A 196 -5.67 -13.37 -2.61
N LYS A 197 -6.63 -13.99 -1.92
CA LYS A 197 -7.59 -14.93 -2.55
C LYS A 197 -8.42 -14.24 -3.63
N VAL A 198 -8.91 -13.02 -3.38
CA VAL A 198 -9.67 -12.25 -4.38
C VAL A 198 -8.81 -11.90 -5.60
N VAL A 199 -7.58 -11.42 -5.37
CA VAL A 199 -6.63 -11.11 -6.45
C VAL A 199 -6.26 -12.35 -7.26
N GLY A 200 -5.98 -13.46 -6.59
CA GLY A 200 -5.64 -14.72 -7.24
C GLY A 200 -6.78 -15.25 -8.11
N GLU A 201 -8.03 -15.15 -7.63
CA GLU A 201 -9.20 -15.53 -8.42
C GLU A 201 -9.44 -14.60 -9.60
N HIS A 202 -9.26 -13.28 -9.40
CA HIS A 202 -9.33 -12.32 -10.48
C HIS A 202 -8.32 -12.65 -11.58
N HIS A 203 -7.06 -12.90 -11.22
CA HIS A 203 -6.01 -13.27 -12.18
C HIS A 203 -6.34 -14.57 -12.92
N LYS A 204 -6.84 -15.60 -12.23
CA LYS A 204 -7.27 -16.85 -12.86
C LYS A 204 -8.39 -16.64 -13.88
N THR A 205 -9.30 -15.71 -13.60
CA THR A 205 -10.46 -15.43 -14.45
C THR A 205 -10.13 -14.53 -15.64
N THR A 206 -9.31 -13.49 -15.44
CA THR A 206 -9.09 -12.41 -16.43
C THR A 206 -7.69 -12.41 -17.05
N GLY A 207 -6.72 -13.09 -16.43
CA GLY A 207 -5.30 -12.99 -16.74
C GLY A 207 -4.65 -11.67 -16.29
N GLN A 208 -5.41 -10.74 -15.69
CA GLN A 208 -4.91 -9.45 -15.24
C GLN A 208 -4.35 -9.55 -13.82
N THR A 209 -3.22 -8.90 -13.58
CA THR A 209 -2.58 -8.86 -12.27
C THR A 209 -2.98 -7.60 -11.52
N VAL A 210 -3.41 -7.75 -10.27
CA VAL A 210 -3.63 -6.67 -9.31
C VAL A 210 -2.68 -6.91 -8.14
N GLY A 211 -1.90 -5.90 -7.74
CA GLY A 211 -0.93 -6.05 -6.67
C GLY A 211 -1.54 -6.00 -5.26
N ILE A 212 -0.78 -6.43 -4.27
CA ILE A 212 -1.13 -6.33 -2.84
C ILE A 212 -0.12 -5.43 -2.12
N LYS A 213 -0.60 -4.43 -1.37
CA LYS A 213 0.23 -3.61 -0.49
C LYS A 213 -0.18 -3.81 0.97
N VAL A 214 0.68 -4.49 1.72
CA VAL A 214 0.50 -4.68 3.16
C VAL A 214 1.03 -3.44 3.88
N ALA A 215 0.16 -2.70 4.55
CA ALA A 215 0.51 -1.43 5.18
C ALA A 215 -0.10 -1.27 6.57
N GLY A 216 0.66 -0.63 7.45
CA GLY A 216 0.28 -0.34 8.83
C GLY A 216 0.63 -1.49 9.79
N GLY A 217 1.57 -1.23 10.70
CA GLY A 217 1.93 -2.14 11.79
C GLY A 217 3.15 -3.05 11.55
N VAL A 218 3.57 -3.26 10.29
CA VAL A 218 4.76 -4.07 9.95
C VAL A 218 6.03 -3.24 10.12
N ARG A 219 6.80 -3.54 11.16
CA ARG A 219 8.02 -2.81 11.56
C ARG A 219 9.28 -3.66 11.53
N THR A 220 9.16 -4.98 11.54
CA THR A 220 10.28 -5.92 11.54
C THR A 220 10.13 -6.98 10.46
N VAL A 221 11.24 -7.59 10.07
CA VAL A 221 11.25 -8.71 9.12
C VAL A 221 10.39 -9.86 9.64
N ASP A 222 10.44 -10.13 10.95
CA ASP A 222 9.63 -11.20 11.55
C ASP A 222 8.13 -10.93 11.47
N GLN A 223 7.71 -9.66 11.54
CA GLN A 223 6.32 -9.28 11.28
C GLN A 223 5.94 -9.36 9.80
N ALA A 224 6.90 -9.27 8.87
CA ALA A 224 6.64 -9.42 7.43
C ALA A 224 6.46 -10.90 7.02
N ARG A 225 7.10 -11.85 7.72
CA ARG A 225 7.11 -13.28 7.37
C ARG A 225 5.74 -13.91 7.15
N PRO A 226 4.72 -13.72 8.00
CA PRO A 226 3.42 -14.34 7.79
C PRO A 226 2.78 -13.90 6.47
N TYR A 227 2.93 -12.62 6.11
CA TYR A 227 2.40 -12.08 4.85
C TYR A 227 3.15 -12.60 3.63
N ILE A 228 4.46 -12.84 3.76
CA ILE A 228 5.26 -13.45 2.70
C ILE A 228 4.84 -14.91 2.49
N ALA A 229 4.62 -15.67 3.57
CA ALA A 229 4.11 -17.04 3.47
C ALA A 229 2.75 -17.09 2.75
N LEU A 230 1.82 -16.20 3.12
CA LEU A 230 0.55 -16.06 2.40
C LEU A 230 0.74 -15.72 0.92
N ALA A 231 1.71 -14.87 0.58
CA ALA A 231 2.00 -14.52 -0.80
C ALA A 231 2.49 -15.73 -1.60
N GLU A 232 3.34 -16.56 -1.00
CA GLU A 232 3.83 -17.81 -1.61
C GLU A 232 2.71 -18.84 -1.80
N ASP A 233 1.74 -18.89 -0.89
CA ASP A 233 0.62 -19.83 -0.94
C ASP A 233 -0.50 -19.40 -1.89
N HIS A 234 -0.73 -18.10 -2.05
CA HIS A 234 -1.95 -17.58 -2.70
C HIS A 234 -1.73 -16.77 -3.98
N LEU A 235 -0.59 -16.09 -4.15
CA LEU A 235 -0.38 -15.29 -5.34
C LEU A 235 0.06 -16.18 -6.51
N PRO A 236 -0.61 -16.11 -7.68
CA PRO A 236 -0.24 -16.91 -8.85
C PRO A 236 0.97 -16.35 -9.61
N PHE A 237 1.66 -15.34 -9.06
CA PHE A 237 2.78 -14.62 -9.66
C PHE A 237 3.84 -14.32 -8.60
N ASP A 238 5.07 -14.02 -9.03
CA ASP A 238 6.19 -13.81 -8.10
C ASP A 238 5.98 -12.56 -7.24
N TRP A 239 5.74 -12.77 -5.94
CA TRP A 239 5.51 -11.70 -4.97
C TRP A 239 6.71 -10.75 -4.83
N ARG A 240 7.92 -11.20 -5.16
CA ARG A 240 9.17 -10.42 -5.05
C ARG A 240 9.24 -9.26 -6.05
N HIS A 241 8.34 -9.22 -7.03
CA HIS A 241 8.31 -8.15 -8.02
C HIS A 241 7.55 -6.91 -7.47
N PRO A 242 8.08 -5.69 -7.63
CA PRO A 242 7.44 -4.47 -7.11
C PRO A 242 6.13 -4.11 -7.80
N GLN A 243 5.70 -4.79 -8.87
CA GLN A 243 4.35 -4.61 -9.42
C GLN A 243 3.33 -5.58 -8.83
N HIS A 244 3.75 -6.54 -7.99
CA HIS A 244 2.90 -7.61 -7.47
C HIS A 244 2.66 -7.47 -5.97
N MET A 245 3.69 -7.13 -5.20
CA MET A 245 3.56 -6.92 -3.77
C MET A 245 4.33 -5.69 -3.33
N ARG A 246 3.82 -5.02 -2.28
CA ARG A 246 4.52 -3.96 -1.56
C ARG A 246 4.33 -4.09 -0.06
N PHE A 247 5.32 -3.63 0.71
CA PHE A 247 5.14 -3.30 2.13
C PHE A 247 5.15 -1.79 2.32
N GLY A 248 4.09 -1.21 2.87
CA GLY A 248 4.06 0.19 3.28
C GLY A 248 4.52 0.34 4.72
N ALA A 249 5.75 0.80 4.94
CA ALA A 249 6.31 0.91 6.28
C ALA A 249 7.25 2.12 6.44
N SER A 250 7.30 2.66 7.65
CA SER A 250 8.20 3.75 8.02
C SER A 250 9.49 3.28 8.69
N SER A 251 9.50 2.11 9.33
CA SER A 251 10.63 1.60 10.11
C SER A 251 11.14 0.21 9.70
N LEU A 252 10.45 -0.49 8.80
CA LEU A 252 10.85 -1.85 8.39
C LEU A 252 12.25 -1.87 7.76
N LEU A 253 12.63 -0.81 7.03
CA LEU A 253 13.95 -0.70 6.43
C LEU A 253 15.07 -0.71 7.46
N ASP A 254 14.85 -0.12 8.64
CA ASP A 254 15.86 -0.11 9.70
C ASP A 254 16.13 -1.52 10.23
N ASP A 255 15.07 -2.31 10.42
CA ASP A 255 15.20 -3.70 10.86
C ASP A 255 15.84 -4.58 9.77
N ILE A 256 15.51 -4.36 8.49
CA ILE A 256 16.16 -5.05 7.37
C ILE A 256 17.67 -4.81 7.39
N THR A 257 18.09 -3.54 7.48
CA THR A 257 19.51 -3.19 7.52
C THR A 257 20.20 -3.76 8.76
N ALA A 258 19.54 -3.74 9.93
CA ALA A 258 20.07 -4.35 11.15
C ALA A 258 20.31 -5.86 10.99
N GLN A 259 19.37 -6.60 10.38
CA GLN A 259 19.52 -8.04 10.16
C GLN A 259 20.61 -8.39 9.13
N LEU A 260 20.85 -7.51 8.16
CA LEU A 260 21.93 -7.69 7.20
C LEU A 260 23.30 -7.71 7.89
N HIS A 261 23.55 -6.77 8.81
CA HIS A 261 24.79 -6.71 9.57
C HIS A 261 25.03 -7.95 10.45
N VAL A 262 23.96 -8.49 11.05
CA VAL A 262 24.05 -9.76 11.81
C VAL A 262 24.46 -10.92 10.90
N SER A 263 23.89 -10.98 9.70
CA SER A 263 24.20 -12.06 8.75
C SER A 263 25.67 -12.06 8.30
N TRP A 264 26.27 -10.87 8.11
CA TRP A 264 27.69 -10.75 7.74
C TRP A 264 28.66 -11.15 8.84
N HIS A 265 28.27 -11.04 10.10
CA HIS A 265 29.10 -11.47 11.24
C HIS A 265 28.94 -12.95 11.59
N ALA A 266 27.92 -13.62 11.05
CA ALA A 266 27.65 -15.03 11.30
C ALA A 266 28.21 -15.98 10.22
N SER A 267 28.67 -15.45 9.08
CA SER A 267 29.29 -16.16 7.96
C SER A 267 30.82 -16.08 8.00
#